data_AF-A0A151KUL6-F1
#
_entry.id   AF-A0A151KUL6-F1
#
_cell.length_a   1.000
_cell.length_b   1.000
_cell.length_c   1.000
_cell.angle_alpha   90.00
_cell.angle_beta   90.00
_cell.angle_gamma   90.00
#
_symmetry.space_group_name_H-M   'P 1'
#
loop_
_entity.id
_entity.type
_entity.pdbx_description
1 polymer ?
#
loop_
_entity_poly.entity_id
_entity_poly.type
_entity_poly.pdbx_seq_one_letter_code
_entity_poly.pdbx_strand_id
1 'polypeptide(L)'
;MRHLLEEFMGLVAQEKVEIYNEFSFQHELGIFLRNHMPNQKIQFERNVSFFSFKLMKEHFVKKEIDICVYSDKELFAAIELKFPRNGQIPEQMYSFCKDIQFLEQLKQSGFKNAYFLVYCEDKGFYQGDAKGIYRHFRAGETLTGEITKPTGKQDNKVLISSSYQPRWQDVKGSGKFYLETIA
;
A
#
# COMPACT_ATOMS: atom_id res chain seq x y z
N MET A 1 -11.61 9.31 2.08
CA MET A 1 -10.32 8.63 2.31
C MET A 1 -9.42 8.71 1.10
N ARG A 2 -9.75 8.12 -0.06
CA ARG A 2 -8.91 8.27 -1.28
C ARG A 2 -8.50 9.72 -1.58
N HIS A 3 -9.45 10.66 -1.57
CA HIS A 3 -9.16 12.08 -1.77
C HIS A 3 -8.17 12.66 -0.75
N LEU A 4 -8.19 12.20 0.51
CA LEU A 4 -7.23 12.64 1.54
C LEU A 4 -5.82 12.12 1.23
N LEU A 5 -5.70 10.90 0.70
CA LEU A 5 -4.41 10.34 0.28
C LEU A 5 -3.86 11.11 -0.93
N GLU A 6 -4.71 11.42 -1.91
CA GLU A 6 -4.35 12.24 -3.07
C GLU A 6 -3.98 13.67 -2.66
N GLU A 7 -4.72 14.28 -1.73
CA GLU A 7 -4.40 15.58 -1.16
C GLU A 7 -3.05 15.57 -0.42
N PHE A 8 -2.78 14.54 0.39
CA PHE A 8 -1.49 14.37 1.07
C PHE A 8 -0.34 14.30 0.06
N MET A 9 -0.48 13.50 -1.00
CA MET A 9 0.53 13.45 -2.07
C MET A 9 0.68 14.80 -2.77
N GLY A 10 -0.40 15.58 -2.88
CA GLY A 10 -0.35 16.96 -3.35
C GLY A 10 0.45 17.90 -2.44
N LEU A 11 0.42 17.69 -1.12
CA LEU A 11 1.26 18.44 -0.17
C LEU A 11 2.73 18.07 -0.27
N VAL A 12 3.03 16.77 -0.42
CA VAL A 12 4.39 16.27 -0.71
C VAL A 12 4.91 16.89 -2.02
N ALA A 13 4.11 16.91 -3.08
CA ALA A 13 4.45 17.53 -4.38
C ALA A 13 4.68 19.05 -4.32
N GLN A 14 4.19 19.70 -3.27
CA GLN A 14 4.36 21.14 -3.03
C GLN A 14 5.48 21.43 -2.03
N GLU A 15 6.23 20.40 -1.60
CA GLU A 15 7.29 20.49 -0.58
C GLU A 15 6.76 21.07 0.75
N LYS A 16 5.46 20.92 1.02
CA LYS A 16 4.83 21.33 2.29
C LYS A 16 4.95 20.27 3.37
N VAL A 17 5.23 19.04 2.97
CA VAL A 17 5.45 17.88 3.84
C VAL A 17 6.70 17.17 3.31
N GLU A 18 7.69 16.99 4.17
CA GLU A 18 8.92 16.28 3.83
C GLU A 18 8.79 14.79 4.16
N ILE A 19 9.03 13.93 3.16
CA ILE A 19 9.12 12.48 3.34
C ILE A 19 10.45 11.97 2.78
N TYR A 20 11.24 11.30 3.61
CA TYR A 20 12.60 10.88 3.29
C TYR A 20 12.90 9.41 3.63
N ASN A 21 11.88 8.64 3.99
CA ASN A 21 11.87 7.18 4.10
C ASN A 21 10.45 6.70 4.42
N GLU A 22 10.24 5.38 4.49
CA GLU A 22 8.93 4.77 4.81
C GLU A 22 8.39 5.23 6.17
N PHE A 23 9.25 5.39 7.17
CA PHE A 23 8.85 5.83 8.51
C PHE A 23 8.29 7.27 8.51
N SER A 24 9.02 8.22 7.91
CA SER A 24 8.56 9.61 7.76
C SER A 24 7.26 9.68 6.95
N PHE A 25 7.16 8.89 5.87
CA PHE A 25 5.95 8.84 5.06
C PHE A 25 4.74 8.36 5.85
N GLN A 26 4.90 7.27 6.61
CA GLN A 26 3.85 6.75 7.49
C GLN A 26 3.44 7.78 8.56
N HIS A 27 4.40 8.38 9.26
CA HIS A 27 4.12 9.30 10.36
C HIS A 27 3.44 10.58 9.89
N GLU A 28 3.96 11.22 8.84
CA GLU A 28 3.40 12.44 8.27
C GLU A 28 1.98 12.20 7.75
N LEU A 29 1.74 11.08 7.04
CA LEU A 29 0.40 10.73 6.58
C LEU A 29 -0.56 10.51 7.76
N GLY A 30 -0.14 9.80 8.80
CA GLY A 30 -1.02 9.57 9.94
C GLY A 30 -1.31 10.84 10.75
N ILE A 31 -0.35 11.77 10.89
CA ILE A 31 -0.59 13.09 11.48
C ILE A 31 -1.59 13.88 10.64
N PHE A 32 -1.39 13.92 9.31
CA PHE A 32 -2.33 14.54 8.38
C PHE A 32 -3.74 13.98 8.55
N LEU A 33 -3.89 12.65 8.59
CA LEU A 33 -5.19 11.99 8.76
C LEU A 33 -5.83 12.30 10.13
N ARG A 34 -5.05 12.38 11.21
CA ARG A 34 -5.57 12.78 12.55
C ARG A 34 -6.19 14.16 12.53
N ASN A 35 -5.57 15.10 11.81
CA ASN A 35 -6.09 16.47 11.69
C ASN A 35 -7.38 16.53 10.85
N HIS A 36 -7.53 15.66 9.85
CA HIS A 36 -8.69 15.63 8.95
C HIS A 36 -9.83 14.73 9.45
N MET A 37 -9.55 13.83 10.39
CA MET A 37 -10.50 12.85 10.92
C MET A 37 -10.51 12.82 12.46
N PRO A 38 -10.82 13.95 13.14
CA PRO A 38 -10.69 14.07 14.59
C PRO A 38 -11.59 13.10 15.39
N ASN A 39 -12.64 12.58 14.77
CA ASN A 39 -13.56 11.63 15.38
C ASN A 39 -13.19 10.15 15.15
N GLN A 40 -12.05 9.88 14.48
CA GLN A 40 -11.57 8.53 14.20
C GLN A 40 -10.25 8.28 14.96
N LYS A 41 -10.03 7.03 15.35
CA LYS A 41 -8.74 6.55 15.86
C LYS A 41 -7.84 6.26 14.67
N ILE A 42 -6.74 7.00 14.56
CA ILE A 42 -5.65 6.75 13.60
C ILE A 42 -4.48 6.14 14.37
N GLN A 43 -4.17 4.88 14.09
CA GLN A 43 -3.09 4.14 14.75
C GLN A 43 -2.12 3.56 13.72
N PHE A 44 -0.88 3.42 14.15
CA PHE A 44 0.24 2.93 13.35
C PHE A 44 0.63 1.52 13.81
N GLU A 45 1.17 0.72 12.89
CA GLU A 45 1.76 -0.60 13.18
C GLU A 45 0.84 -1.43 14.10
N ARG A 46 -0.45 -1.48 13.76
CA ARG A 46 -1.46 -2.09 14.63
C ARG A 46 -1.60 -3.56 14.29
N ASN A 47 -1.37 -4.40 15.29
CA ASN A 47 -1.48 -5.84 15.09
C ASN A 47 -2.92 -6.25 14.75
N VAL A 48 -3.08 -7.11 13.74
CA VAL A 48 -4.39 -7.65 13.32
C VAL A 48 -5.14 -8.33 14.46
N SER A 49 -4.44 -8.96 15.41
CA SER A 49 -5.05 -9.61 16.57
C SER A 49 -5.74 -8.64 17.55
N PHE A 50 -5.45 -7.33 17.45
CA PHE A 50 -6.19 -6.33 18.21
C PHE A 50 -7.66 -6.27 17.79
N PHE A 51 -7.95 -6.54 16.52
CA PHE A 51 -9.29 -6.50 15.99
C PHE A 51 -9.94 -7.88 16.14
N SER A 52 -11.09 -7.94 16.80
CA SER A 52 -11.92 -9.13 16.81
C SER A 52 -12.65 -9.27 15.48
N PHE A 53 -11.96 -9.75 14.46
CA PHE A 53 -12.56 -9.99 13.15
C PHE A 53 -13.63 -11.09 13.27
N LYS A 54 -14.80 -10.89 12.67
CA LYS A 54 -15.86 -11.91 12.66
C LYS A 54 -15.43 -13.21 11.99
N LEU A 55 -14.41 -13.15 11.12
CA LEU A 55 -13.80 -14.27 10.41
C LEU A 55 -12.34 -14.47 10.88
N MET A 56 -12.12 -14.72 12.18
CA MET A 56 -10.80 -15.15 12.69
C MET A 56 -10.41 -16.59 12.27
N LYS A 57 -10.75 -17.00 11.03
CA LYS A 57 -10.33 -18.28 10.45
C LYS A 57 -9.20 -18.13 9.42
N GLU A 58 -8.89 -16.92 9.00
CA GLU A 58 -7.86 -16.69 7.99
C GLU A 58 -6.49 -16.42 8.62
N HIS A 59 -5.48 -17.15 8.12
CA HIS A 59 -4.09 -16.83 8.38
C HIS A 59 -3.71 -15.61 7.54
N PHE A 60 -3.63 -14.44 8.17
CA PHE A 60 -3.13 -13.25 7.53
C PHE A 60 -1.66 -13.43 7.12
N VAL A 61 -1.31 -12.95 5.93
CA VAL A 61 0.08 -13.00 5.41
C VAL A 61 1.01 -12.04 6.14
N LYS A 62 0.45 -11.02 6.80
CA LYS A 62 1.14 -10.07 7.68
C LYS A 62 0.43 -9.96 9.03
N LYS A 63 1.13 -9.41 10.02
CA LYS A 63 0.60 -9.24 11.38
C LYS A 63 0.31 -7.79 11.74
N GLU A 64 1.04 -6.84 11.17
CA GLU A 64 0.91 -5.41 11.47
C GLU A 64 0.32 -4.69 10.26
N ILE A 65 -0.58 -3.74 10.54
CA ILE A 65 -1.15 -2.82 9.57
C ILE A 65 -0.41 -1.49 9.72
N ASP A 66 0.14 -0.94 8.63
CA ASP A 66 0.95 0.28 8.69
C ASP A 66 0.14 1.45 9.28
N ILE A 67 -1.06 1.72 8.73
CA ILE A 67 -2.02 2.66 9.31
C ILE A 67 -3.43 2.07 9.28
N CYS A 68 -4.11 2.10 10.42
CA CYS A 68 -5.53 1.81 10.51
C CYS A 68 -6.35 3.02 10.99
N VAL A 69 -7.55 3.15 10.42
CA VAL A 69 -8.54 4.18 10.74
C VAL A 69 -9.80 3.47 11.19
N TYR A 70 -10.21 3.71 12.43
CA TYR A 70 -11.39 3.04 12.99
C TYR A 70 -12.03 3.86 14.11
N SER A 71 -13.24 3.47 14.49
CA SER A 71 -13.91 3.95 15.70
C SER A 71 -14.48 2.75 16.45
N ASP A 72 -15.15 3.00 17.57
CA ASP A 72 -15.83 1.93 18.32
C ASP A 72 -16.97 1.28 17.53
N LYS A 73 -17.42 1.92 16.44
CA LYS A 73 -18.53 1.45 15.60
C LYS A 73 -18.08 0.76 14.32
N GLU A 74 -16.89 1.08 13.82
CA GLU A 74 -16.48 0.63 12.49
C GLU A 74 -14.96 0.55 12.30
N LEU A 75 -14.54 -0.44 11.51
CA LEU A 75 -13.21 -0.50 10.90
C LEU A 75 -13.27 0.24 9.56
N PHE A 76 -12.89 1.52 9.56
CA PHE A 76 -13.15 2.42 8.43
C PHE A 76 -12.17 2.21 7.28
N ALA A 77 -10.86 2.22 7.53
CA ALA A 77 -9.84 2.02 6.50
C ALA A 77 -8.58 1.34 7.03
N ALA A 78 -7.97 0.49 6.21
CA ALA A 78 -6.59 0.02 6.37
C ALA A 78 -5.74 0.58 5.24
N ILE A 79 -4.49 0.93 5.53
CA ILE A 79 -3.56 1.51 4.55
C ILE A 79 -2.22 0.82 4.72
N GLU A 80 -1.66 0.35 3.62
CA GLU A 80 -0.28 -0.14 3.52
C GLU A 80 0.54 0.81 2.67
N LEU A 81 1.78 1.05 3.09
CA LEU A 81 2.67 2.06 2.54
C LEU A 81 3.97 1.43 2.06
N LYS A 82 4.50 1.97 0.96
CA LYS A 82 5.86 1.66 0.52
C LYS A 82 6.63 2.91 0.14
N PHE A 83 7.87 2.97 0.59
CA PHE A 83 8.86 3.94 0.13
C PHE A 83 10.08 3.18 -0.41
N PRO A 84 9.94 2.53 -1.59
CA PRO A 84 11.04 1.78 -2.16
C PRO A 84 12.27 2.67 -2.40
N ARG A 85 13.43 2.11 -2.11
CA ARG A 85 14.73 2.71 -2.41
C ARG A 85 15.46 1.89 -3.47
N ASN A 86 16.65 2.34 -3.86
CA ASN A 86 17.49 1.64 -4.83
C ASN A 86 17.72 0.17 -4.41
N GLY A 87 17.74 -0.72 -5.41
CA GLY A 87 18.20 -2.10 -5.29
C GLY A 87 17.07 -3.12 -5.16
N GLN A 88 17.30 -4.36 -5.61
CA GLN A 88 16.32 -5.46 -5.51
C GLN A 88 14.89 -5.12 -6.00
N ILE A 89 14.76 -4.31 -7.04
CA ILE A 89 13.47 -3.81 -7.54
C ILE A 89 12.42 -4.91 -7.75
N PRO A 90 12.75 -6.08 -8.36
CA PRO A 90 11.77 -7.17 -8.47
C PRO A 90 11.23 -7.64 -7.12
N GLU A 91 12.09 -7.77 -6.11
CA GLU A 91 11.68 -8.24 -4.78
C GLU A 91 10.84 -7.20 -4.05
N GLN A 92 11.15 -5.92 -4.24
CA GLN A 92 10.33 -4.83 -3.70
C GLN A 92 8.95 -4.79 -4.39
N MET A 93 8.88 -4.91 -5.72
CA MET A 93 7.60 -5.05 -6.43
C MET A 93 6.81 -6.28 -5.99
N TYR A 94 7.49 -7.39 -5.70
CA TYR A 94 6.85 -8.58 -5.16
C TYR A 94 6.30 -8.33 -3.74
N SER A 95 6.99 -7.52 -2.94
CA SER A 95 6.47 -7.06 -1.65
C SER A 95 5.19 -6.24 -1.78
N PHE A 96 5.05 -5.44 -2.85
CA PHE A 96 3.80 -4.70 -3.12
C PHE A 96 2.62 -5.66 -3.31
N CYS A 97 2.85 -6.78 -4.01
CA CYS A 97 1.82 -7.80 -4.17
C CYS A 97 1.42 -8.42 -2.82
N LYS A 98 2.38 -8.68 -1.92
CA LYS A 98 2.07 -9.18 -0.56
C LYS A 98 1.22 -8.20 0.24
N ASP A 99 1.52 -6.90 0.15
CA ASP A 99 0.74 -5.87 0.85
C ASP A 99 -0.68 -5.74 0.27
N ILE A 100 -0.83 -5.85 -1.06
CA ILE A 100 -2.15 -5.88 -1.72
C ILE A 100 -2.95 -7.11 -1.26
N GLN A 101 -2.35 -8.30 -1.24
CA GLN A 101 -3.01 -9.52 -0.72
C GLN A 101 -3.44 -9.35 0.75
N PHE A 102 -2.56 -8.77 1.58
CA PHE A 102 -2.87 -8.51 2.97
C PHE A 102 -4.07 -7.56 3.14
N LEU A 103 -4.12 -6.50 2.33
CA LEU A 103 -5.25 -5.58 2.33
C LEU A 103 -6.56 -6.23 1.85
N GLU A 104 -6.50 -7.16 0.88
CA GLU A 104 -7.68 -7.96 0.50
C GLU A 104 -8.20 -8.76 1.70
N GLN A 105 -7.31 -9.43 2.45
CA GLN A 105 -7.68 -10.17 3.66
C GLN A 105 -8.31 -9.25 4.73
N LEU A 106 -7.75 -8.06 4.94
CA LEU A 106 -8.29 -7.08 5.89
C LEU A 106 -9.68 -6.58 5.49
N LYS A 107 -9.89 -6.35 4.19
CA LYS A 107 -11.19 -5.92 3.66
C LYS A 107 -12.24 -7.01 3.82
N GLN A 108 -11.90 -8.25 3.45
CA GLN A 108 -12.76 -9.42 3.66
C GLN A 108 -13.09 -9.66 5.15
N SER A 109 -12.16 -9.34 6.03
CA SER A 109 -12.32 -9.49 7.49
C SER A 109 -13.18 -8.40 8.15
N GLY A 110 -13.43 -7.28 7.47
CA GLY A 110 -14.40 -6.27 7.89
C GLY A 110 -13.99 -4.80 7.76
N PHE A 111 -12.75 -4.50 7.32
CA PHE A 111 -12.42 -3.12 6.98
C PHE A 111 -13.26 -2.66 5.78
N LYS A 112 -13.91 -1.49 5.89
CA LYS A 112 -14.76 -0.97 4.79
C LYS A 112 -13.94 -0.54 3.57
N ASN A 113 -12.78 0.04 3.83
CA ASN A 113 -11.87 0.53 2.80
C ASN A 113 -10.47 -0.01 3.04
N ALA A 114 -9.72 -0.18 1.96
CA ALA A 114 -8.34 -0.61 2.02
C ALA A 114 -7.56 0.05 0.88
N TYR A 115 -6.37 0.58 1.18
CA TYR A 115 -5.56 1.34 0.23
C TYR A 115 -4.11 0.91 0.27
N PHE A 116 -3.52 0.74 -0.91
CA PHE A 116 -2.09 0.56 -1.07
C PHE A 116 -1.51 1.85 -1.66
N LEU A 117 -0.51 2.44 -1.01
CA LEU A 117 0.08 3.69 -1.45
C LEU A 117 1.61 3.60 -1.45
N VAL A 118 2.20 3.86 -2.61
CA VAL A 118 3.65 3.85 -2.82
C VAL A 118 4.11 5.22 -3.26
N TYR A 119 5.20 5.73 -2.69
CA TYR A 119 5.95 6.86 -3.23
C TYR A 119 7.37 6.42 -3.60
N CYS A 120 7.83 6.72 -4.81
CA CYS A 120 9.10 6.26 -5.33
C CYS A 120 9.81 7.33 -6.18
N GLU A 121 11.08 7.54 -5.92
CA GLU A 121 11.95 8.44 -6.70
C GLU A 121 12.80 7.69 -7.74
N ASP A 122 13.02 6.38 -7.52
CA ASP A 122 13.81 5.55 -8.41
C ASP A 122 13.00 5.16 -9.66
N LYS A 123 13.43 5.71 -10.80
CA LYS A 123 12.83 5.46 -12.12
C LYS A 123 12.76 3.98 -12.47
N GLY A 124 13.63 3.14 -11.92
CA GLY A 124 13.58 1.70 -12.12
C GLY A 124 12.24 1.07 -11.71
N PHE A 125 11.43 1.71 -10.86
CA PHE A 125 10.10 1.19 -10.52
C PHE A 125 9.02 1.42 -11.58
N TYR A 126 9.21 2.40 -12.46
CA TYR A 126 8.19 2.82 -13.42
C TYR A 126 8.72 3.05 -14.85
N GLN A 127 10.00 2.74 -15.11
CA GLN A 127 10.64 2.80 -16.42
C GLN A 127 11.55 1.59 -16.65
N GLY A 128 11.76 1.22 -17.92
CA GLY A 128 12.63 0.12 -18.34
C GLY A 128 11.86 -1.06 -18.95
N ASP A 129 12.52 -2.21 -19.06
CA ASP A 129 11.95 -3.44 -19.63
C ASP A 129 10.70 -3.90 -18.87
N ALA A 130 9.71 -4.42 -19.58
CA ALA A 130 8.41 -4.79 -19.01
C ALA A 130 8.23 -6.32 -18.93
N LYS A 131 9.28 -7.09 -18.61
CA LYS A 131 9.20 -8.55 -18.47
C LYS A 131 9.01 -8.99 -17.02
N GLY A 132 8.38 -10.15 -16.82
CA GLY A 132 8.13 -10.70 -15.48
C GLY A 132 7.29 -9.76 -14.64
N ILE A 133 7.65 -9.54 -13.38
CA ILE A 133 6.88 -8.69 -12.46
C ILE A 133 6.80 -7.23 -12.91
N TYR A 134 7.77 -6.75 -13.68
CA TYR A 134 7.82 -5.37 -14.16
C TYR A 134 6.65 -5.00 -15.07
N ARG A 135 6.05 -5.96 -15.78
CA ARG A 135 4.94 -5.72 -16.70
C ARG A 135 3.74 -5.03 -16.02
N HIS A 136 3.49 -5.39 -14.76
CA HIS A 136 2.39 -4.82 -13.99
C HIS A 136 2.65 -3.36 -13.64
N PHE A 137 3.84 -3.06 -13.11
CA PHE A 137 4.16 -1.74 -12.57
C PHE A 137 4.74 -0.76 -13.61
N ARG A 138 5.30 -1.24 -14.74
CA ARG A 138 5.88 -0.38 -15.79
C ARG A 138 4.98 -0.25 -17.02
N ALA A 139 4.27 -1.30 -17.40
CA ALA A 139 3.40 -1.30 -18.58
C ALA A 139 1.90 -1.22 -18.24
N GLY A 140 1.53 -1.27 -16.95
CA GLY A 140 0.15 -1.20 -16.49
C GLY A 140 -0.65 -2.47 -16.81
N GLU A 141 0.01 -3.61 -17.02
CA GLU A 141 -0.68 -4.89 -17.15
C GLU A 141 -1.44 -5.23 -15.88
N THR A 142 -2.64 -5.81 -16.03
CA THR A 142 -3.49 -6.18 -14.91
C THR A 142 -2.74 -7.07 -13.91
N LEU A 143 -2.72 -6.65 -12.64
CA LEU A 143 -2.21 -7.43 -11.52
C LEU A 143 -3.37 -8.25 -10.95
N THR A 144 -3.30 -9.58 -11.12
CA THR A 144 -4.31 -10.52 -10.62
C THR A 144 -3.72 -11.94 -10.59
N GLY A 145 -4.37 -12.84 -9.86
CA GLY A 145 -4.00 -14.26 -9.80
C GLY A 145 -2.74 -14.53 -9.00
N GLU A 146 -2.08 -15.64 -9.32
CA GLU A 146 -0.87 -16.07 -8.63
C GLU A 146 0.35 -15.30 -9.12
N ILE A 147 1.06 -14.65 -8.19
CA ILE A 147 2.33 -13.98 -8.43
C ILE A 147 3.43 -14.76 -7.71
N THR A 148 4.40 -15.25 -8.47
CA THR A 148 5.56 -15.97 -7.93
C THR A 148 6.69 -14.99 -7.59
N LYS A 149 7.44 -15.32 -6.53
CA LYS A 149 8.65 -14.57 -6.19
C LYS A 149 9.63 -14.53 -7.37
N PRO A 150 10.17 -13.35 -7.76
CA PRO A 150 10.92 -13.21 -9.00
C PRO A 150 12.36 -13.75 -8.91
N THR A 151 12.98 -13.79 -7.73
CA THR A 151 14.33 -14.31 -7.54
C THR A 151 14.45 -15.24 -6.34
N GLY A 152 15.51 -16.06 -6.32
CA GLY A 152 15.73 -17.07 -5.27
C GLY A 152 14.83 -18.30 -5.45
N LYS A 153 14.52 -19.01 -4.33
CA LYS A 153 13.58 -20.13 -4.38
C LYS A 153 12.18 -19.60 -4.68
N GLN A 154 11.55 -20.16 -5.71
CA GLN A 154 10.21 -19.79 -6.22
C GLN A 154 9.08 -20.53 -5.47
N ASP A 155 9.33 -20.89 -4.21
CA ASP A 155 8.39 -21.58 -3.34
C ASP A 155 7.33 -20.64 -2.75
N ASN A 156 7.59 -19.33 -2.75
CA ASN A 156 6.68 -18.33 -2.23
C ASN A 156 5.79 -17.73 -3.32
N LYS A 157 4.48 -17.74 -3.06
CA LYS A 157 3.43 -17.27 -3.97
C LYS A 157 2.50 -16.31 -3.23
N VAL A 158 2.11 -15.26 -3.92
CA VAL A 158 1.04 -14.35 -3.51
C VAL A 158 -0.17 -14.63 -4.38
N LEU A 159 -1.35 -14.67 -3.79
CA LEU A 159 -2.61 -14.75 -4.54
C LEU A 159 -3.31 -13.40 -4.46
N ILE A 160 -3.49 -12.76 -5.61
CA ILE A 160 -4.27 -11.54 -5.77
C ILE A 160 -5.66 -11.96 -6.28
N SER A 161 -6.66 -11.87 -5.41
CA SER A 161 -8.01 -12.39 -5.68
C SER A 161 -8.78 -11.51 -6.65
N SER A 162 -8.51 -10.20 -6.61
CA SER A 162 -9.13 -9.22 -7.50
C SER A 162 -8.21 -8.84 -8.67
N SER A 163 -8.64 -7.88 -9.49
CA SER A 163 -7.87 -7.34 -10.61
C SER A 163 -7.60 -5.86 -10.43
N TYR A 164 -6.33 -5.48 -10.49
CA TYR A 164 -5.86 -4.10 -10.32
C TYR A 164 -5.08 -3.66 -11.55
N GLN A 165 -5.10 -2.36 -11.86
CA GLN A 165 -4.26 -1.78 -12.91
C GLN A 165 -3.31 -0.78 -12.27
N PRO A 166 -2.07 -1.20 -11.94
CA PRO A 166 -1.11 -0.30 -11.35
C PRO A 166 -0.86 0.91 -12.26
N ARG A 167 -1.00 2.11 -11.68
CA ARG A 167 -0.81 3.38 -12.40
C ARG A 167 0.00 4.34 -11.55
N TRP A 168 1.16 4.72 -12.08
CA TRP A 168 1.98 5.75 -11.48
C TRP A 168 1.50 7.14 -11.87
N GLN A 169 1.46 8.03 -10.89
CA GLN A 169 1.09 9.43 -11.01
C GLN A 169 2.30 10.30 -10.66
N ASP A 170 2.48 11.40 -11.38
CA ASP A 170 3.59 12.31 -11.13
C ASP A 170 3.42 13.08 -9.81
N VAL A 171 4.51 13.15 -9.05
CA VAL A 171 4.66 14.12 -7.96
C VAL A 171 5.52 15.25 -8.52
N LYS A 172 5.01 16.49 -8.49
CA LYS A 172 5.72 17.64 -9.05
C LYS A 172 7.04 17.84 -8.30
N GLY A 173 8.15 17.97 -9.03
CA GLY A 173 9.47 18.21 -8.43
C GLY A 173 10.31 16.95 -8.19
N SER A 174 9.71 15.82 -7.82
CA SER A 174 10.44 14.54 -7.71
C SER A 174 9.53 13.32 -7.60
N GLY A 175 9.95 12.21 -8.23
CA GLY A 175 9.33 10.89 -8.08
C GLY A 175 7.95 10.71 -8.69
N LYS A 176 7.36 9.54 -8.40
CA LYS A 176 5.98 9.17 -8.73
C LYS A 176 5.34 8.46 -7.55
N PHE A 177 4.03 8.51 -7.49
CA PHE A 177 3.25 7.72 -6.54
C PHE A 177 2.30 6.76 -7.24
N TYR A 178 1.98 5.66 -6.58
CA TYR A 178 0.97 4.71 -7.01
C TYR A 178 -0.01 4.53 -5.86
N LEU A 179 -1.28 4.88 -6.10
CA LEU A 179 -2.37 4.72 -5.15
C LEU A 179 -3.41 3.75 -5.71
N GLU A 180 -3.63 2.65 -5.02
CA GLU A 180 -4.63 1.65 -5.37
C GLU A 180 -5.74 1.56 -4.33
N THR A 181 -6.97 1.39 -4.79
CA THR A 181 -8.12 1.09 -3.93
C THR A 181 -8.42 -0.40 -4.02
N ILE A 182 -8.36 -1.09 -2.89
CA ILE A 182 -8.56 -2.54 -2.84
C ILE A 182 -10.06 -2.86 -2.92
N ALA A 183 -10.41 -3.85 -3.73
CA ALA A 183 -11.79 -4.23 -4.08
C ALA A 183 -12.45 -5.10 -3.02
#